data_AF-A0A1S8T084-F1
#
_entry.id   AF-A0A1S8T084-F1
#
_cell.length_a   1.000
_cell.length_b   1.000
_cell.length_c   1.000
_cell.angle_alpha   90.00
_cell.angle_beta   90.00
_cell.angle_gamma   90.00
#
_symmetry.space_group_name_H-M   'P 1'
#
loop_
_entity.id
_entity.type
_entity.pdbx_description
1 polymer ?
#
loop_
_entity_poly.entity_id
_entity_poly.type
_entity_poly.pdbx_seq_one_letter_code
_entity_poly.pdbx_strand_id
1 'polypeptide(L)'
;MQSRLKYIKILKNICNYYGIDEENFVELLKNRDNKYLLLLILKNNHCLDKAEVKEIFKLKTSKGISNSLRLAEEKLLINRIFRERYFELEDNIEKSDMTNL
;
A
#
# COMPACT_ATOMS: atom_id res chain seq x y z
N MET A 1 -10.33 -14.42 7.89
CA MET A 1 -10.41 -14.91 6.50
C MET A 1 -10.66 -13.78 5.50
N GLN A 2 -11.63 -12.87 5.74
CA GLN A 2 -11.86 -11.68 4.88
C GLN A 2 -10.66 -10.71 4.78
N SER A 3 -9.91 -10.49 5.88
CA SER A 3 -8.77 -9.56 5.88
C SER A 3 -7.65 -9.96 4.91
N ARG A 4 -7.36 -11.26 4.78
CA ARG A 4 -6.30 -11.79 3.90
C ARG A 4 -6.67 -11.70 2.41
N LEU A 5 -7.93 -11.95 2.07
CA LEU A 5 -8.41 -11.80 0.69
C LEU A 5 -8.37 -10.33 0.26
N LYS A 6 -8.80 -9.41 1.13
CA LYS A 6 -8.72 -7.97 0.89
C LYS A 6 -7.26 -7.51 0.74
N TYR A 7 -6.36 -8.02 1.58
CA TYR A 7 -4.93 -7.76 1.49
C TYR A 7 -4.35 -8.16 0.11
N ILE A 8 -4.58 -9.41 -0.32
CA ILE A 8 -4.09 -9.90 -1.63
C ILE A 8 -4.67 -9.06 -2.77
N LYS A 9 -5.94 -8.68 -2.67
CA LYS A 9 -6.60 -7.84 -3.68
C LYS A 9 -5.98 -6.45 -3.77
N ILE A 10 -5.62 -5.84 -2.64
CA ILE A 10 -4.91 -4.56 -2.62
C ILE A 10 -3.57 -4.69 -3.34
N LEU A 11 -2.78 -5.73 -3.03
CA LEU A 11 -1.48 -5.94 -3.69
C LEU A 11 -1.64 -6.09 -5.20
N LYS A 12 -2.61 -6.88 -5.66
CA LYS A 12 -2.91 -7.07 -7.09
C LYS A 12 -3.33 -5.78 -7.78
N ASN A 13 -4.17 -4.96 -7.12
CA ASN A 13 -4.56 -3.66 -7.66
C ASN A 13 -3.36 -2.73 -7.82
N ILE A 14 -2.43 -2.74 -6.86
CA ILE A 14 -1.19 -1.95 -6.96
C ILE A 14 -0.34 -2.47 -8.12
N CYS A 15 -0.14 -3.79 -8.26
CA CYS A 15 0.57 -4.37 -9.41
C CYS A 15 -0.04 -3.93 -10.74
N ASN A 16 -1.36 -4.05 -10.88
CA ASN A 16 -2.09 -3.64 -12.09
C ASN A 16 -1.92 -2.15 -12.39
N TYR A 17 -2.01 -1.29 -11.36
CA TYR A 17 -1.85 0.15 -11.50
C TYR A 17 -0.47 0.53 -12.07
N TYR A 18 0.60 -0.15 -11.62
CA TYR A 18 1.96 0.11 -12.10
C TYR A 18 2.33 -0.71 -13.34
N GLY A 19 1.45 -1.60 -13.83
CA GLY A 19 1.75 -2.49 -14.96
C GLY A 19 2.88 -3.48 -14.67
N ILE A 20 2.99 -3.93 -13.42
CA ILE A 20 4.03 -4.88 -12.97
C ILE A 20 3.41 -6.19 -12.52
N ASP A 21 4.22 -7.25 -12.51
CA ASP A 21 3.87 -8.52 -11.88
C ASP A 21 4.21 -8.55 -10.38
N GLU A 22 3.82 -9.64 -9.70
CA GLU A 22 4.08 -9.84 -8.28
C GLU A 22 5.58 -9.99 -7.97
N GLU A 23 6.39 -10.49 -8.92
CA GLU A 23 7.84 -10.69 -8.77
C GLU A 23 8.58 -9.35 -8.68
N ASN A 24 8.13 -8.35 -9.42
CA ASN A 24 8.68 -7.00 -9.44
C ASN A 24 8.12 -6.11 -8.32
N PHE A 25 7.18 -6.59 -7.51
CA PHE A 25 6.56 -5.80 -6.44
C PHE A 25 7.59 -5.34 -5.40
N VAL A 26 8.54 -6.20 -5.03
CA VAL A 26 9.60 -5.83 -4.08
C VAL A 26 10.51 -4.72 -4.64
N GLU A 27 10.74 -4.71 -5.96
CA GLU A 27 11.50 -3.65 -6.63
C GLU A 27 10.75 -2.31 -6.58
N LEU A 28 9.44 -2.32 -6.84
CA LEU A 28 8.57 -1.14 -6.73
C LEU A 28 8.69 -0.49 -5.34
N LEU A 29 8.77 -1.31 -4.29
CA LEU A 29 8.84 -0.89 -2.90
C LEU A 29 10.21 -0.33 -2.46
N LYS A 30 11.27 -0.46 -3.28
CA LYS A 30 12.53 0.25 -3.03
C LYS A 30 12.35 1.77 -3.12
N ASN A 31 11.38 2.24 -3.92
CA ASN A 31 10.99 3.64 -3.92
C ASN A 31 10.25 3.98 -2.62
N ARG A 32 10.74 5.01 -1.91
CA ARG A 32 10.19 5.42 -0.62
C ARG A 32 8.72 5.86 -0.71
N ASP A 33 8.33 6.56 -1.76
CA ASP A 33 6.95 7.02 -1.93
C ASP A 33 6.02 5.83 -2.18
N ASN A 34 6.44 4.85 -2.97
CA ASN A 34 5.64 3.64 -3.19
C ASN A 34 5.46 2.83 -1.90
N LYS A 35 6.50 2.74 -1.08
CA LYS A 35 6.40 2.17 0.27
C LYS A 35 5.40 2.92 1.15
N TYR A 36 5.42 4.25 1.12
CA TYR A 36 4.48 5.07 1.89
C TYR A 36 3.03 4.91 1.41
N LEU A 37 2.82 4.86 0.09
CA LEU A 37 1.51 4.57 -0.50
C LEU A 37 0.98 3.20 -0.03
N LEU A 38 1.78 2.13 -0.14
CA LEU A 38 1.35 0.81 0.33
C LEU A 38 0.96 0.83 1.81
N LEU A 39 1.77 1.45 2.67
CA LEU A 39 1.47 1.52 4.11
C LEU A 39 0.17 2.27 4.41
N LEU A 40 -0.08 3.39 3.74
CA LEU A 40 -1.32 4.16 3.89
C LEU A 40 -2.53 3.36 3.43
N ILE A 41 -2.45 2.76 2.25
CA ILE A 41 -3.54 1.97 1.67
C ILE A 41 -3.91 0.80 2.58
N LEU A 42 -2.91 0.03 3.03
CA LEU A 42 -3.13 -1.07 3.95
C LEU A 42 -3.74 -0.60 5.28
N LYS A 43 -3.27 0.54 5.82
CA LYS A 43 -3.81 1.08 7.07
C LYS A 43 -5.28 1.48 6.92
N ASN A 44 -5.59 2.27 5.88
CA ASN A 44 -6.91 2.85 5.68
C ASN A 44 -7.94 1.82 5.21
N ASN A 45 -7.48 0.72 4.62
CA ASN A 45 -8.32 -0.44 4.30
C ASN A 45 -8.44 -1.45 5.44
N HIS A 46 -7.89 -1.17 6.64
CA HIS A 46 -7.86 -2.06 7.80
C HIS A 46 -7.15 -3.42 7.55
N CYS A 47 -6.16 -3.42 6.65
CA CYS A 47 -5.37 -4.59 6.25
C CYS A 47 -3.90 -4.52 6.69
N LEU A 48 -3.52 -3.53 7.50
CA LEU A 48 -2.13 -3.36 7.93
C LEU A 48 -1.76 -4.37 9.04
N ASP A 49 -1.13 -5.48 8.64
CA ASP A 49 -0.40 -6.35 9.56
C ASP A 49 1.09 -5.98 9.60
N LYS A 50 1.58 -5.55 10.77
CA LYS A 50 2.97 -5.13 10.95
C LYS A 50 3.97 -6.29 10.79
N ALA A 51 3.56 -7.54 11.04
CA ALA A 51 4.41 -8.71 10.84
C ALA A 51 4.59 -9.00 9.35
N GLU A 52 3.49 -9.08 8.58
CA GLU A 52 3.56 -9.31 7.13
C GLU A 52 4.32 -8.18 6.41
N VAL A 53 4.04 -6.93 6.77
CA VAL A 53 4.77 -5.76 6.26
C VAL A 53 6.27 -5.87 6.57
N LYS A 54 6.64 -6.32 7.77
CA LYS A 54 8.06 -6.47 8.14
C LYS A 54 8.75 -7.50 7.24
N GLU A 55 8.09 -8.60 6.90
CA GLU A 55 8.63 -9.63 6.01
C GLU A 55 8.81 -9.11 4.58
N ILE A 56 7.78 -8.46 4.03
CA ILE A 56 7.81 -7.94 2.65
C ILE A 56 8.87 -6.85 2.48
N PHE A 57 8.94 -5.91 3.42
CA PHE A 57 9.93 -4.85 3.39
C PHE A 57 11.30 -5.28 3.93
N LYS A 58 11.48 -6.54 4.32
CA LYS A 58 12.71 -7.08 4.93
C LYS A 58 13.24 -6.21 6.07
N LEU A 59 12.34 -5.69 6.92
CA LEU A 59 12.69 -4.77 8.00
C LEU A 59 13.15 -5.51 9.26
N LYS A 60 14.14 -4.95 9.96
CA LYS A 60 14.61 -5.52 11.23
C LYS A 60 13.63 -5.30 12.39
N THR A 61 12.90 -4.18 12.40
CA THR A 61 12.00 -3.81 13.51
C THR A 61 10.70 -3.14 13.04
N SER A 62 9.65 -3.22 13.86
CA SER A 62 8.34 -2.59 13.62
C SER A 62 8.33 -1.08 13.86
N LYS A 63 9.30 -0.55 14.63
CA LYS A 63 9.44 0.91 14.88
C LYS A 63 9.62 1.70 13.57
N GLY A 64 10.31 1.10 12.59
CA GLY A 64 10.47 1.68 11.26
C GLY A 64 9.15 1.82 10.48
N ILE A 65 8.17 0.95 10.74
CA ILE A 65 6.85 0.99 10.10
C ILE A 65 6.05 2.17 10.63
N SER A 66 5.95 2.33 11.96
CA SER A 66 5.20 3.45 12.57
C SER A 66 5.75 4.81 12.16
N ASN A 67 7.08 5.00 12.11
CA ASN A 67 7.66 6.25 11.63
C ASN A 67 7.41 6.48 10.13
N SER A 68 7.47 5.43 9.31
CA SER A 68 7.14 5.52 7.89
C SER A 68 5.68 5.93 7.66
N LEU A 69 4.75 5.39 8.46
CA LEU A 69 3.34 5.77 8.42
C LEU A 69 3.13 7.24 8.77
N ARG A 70 3.71 7.72 9.87
CA ARG A 70 3.63 9.15 10.23
C ARG A 70 4.12 10.06 9.11
N LEU A 71 5.27 9.73 8.52
CA LEU A 71 5.84 10.50 7.40
C LEU A 71 4.96 10.42 6.15
N ALA A 72 4.32 9.27 5.89
CA ALA A 72 3.38 9.11 4.79
C ALA A 72 2.12 9.97 5.00
N GLU A 73 1.57 10.00 6.22
CA GLU A 73 0.43 10.84 6.59
C GLU A 73 0.75 12.33 6.43
N GLU A 74 1.91 12.77 6.92
CA GLU A 74 2.38 14.15 6.71
C GLU A 74 2.50 14.48 5.22
N LYS A 75 3.09 13.56 4.44
CA LYS A 75 3.27 13.73 3.00
C LYS A 75 1.93 13.80 2.26
N LEU A 76 0.94 13.02 2.67
CA LEU A 76 -0.42 13.05 2.11
C LEU A 76 -1.04 14.45 2.21
N LEU A 77 -0.79 15.16 3.31
CA LEU A 77 -1.32 16.51 3.53
C LEU A 77 -0.61 17.55 2.66
N ILE A 78 0.72 17.49 2.57
CA ILE A 78 1.52 18.59 1.99
C ILE A 78 1.91 18.39 0.52
N ASN A 79 1.98 17.15 0.02
CA ASN A 79 2.45 16.84 -1.32
C ASN A 79 1.29 16.46 -2.24
N ARG A 80 0.94 17.36 -3.18
CA ARG A 80 -0.17 17.20 -4.11
C ARG A 80 -0.04 15.94 -4.98
N ILE A 81 1.10 15.73 -5.63
CA ILE A 81 1.33 14.60 -6.55
C ILE A 81 1.21 13.27 -5.80
N PHE A 82 1.79 13.19 -4.61
CA PHE A 82 1.68 12.00 -3.77
C PHE A 82 0.23 11.73 -3.36
N ARG A 83 -0.51 12.78 -3.00
CA ARG A 83 -1.93 12.68 -2.63
C ARG A 83 -2.82 12.26 -3.79
N GLU A 84 -2.61 12.81 -4.98
CA GLU A 84 -3.35 12.41 -6.19
C GLU A 84 -3.13 10.92 -6.47
N ARG A 85 -1.88 10.45 -6.45
CA ARG A 85 -1.57 9.01 -6.60
C ARG A 85 -2.19 8.13 -5.53
N TYR A 86 -2.27 8.61 -4.29
CA TYR A 86 -2.94 7.87 -3.21
C TYR A 86 -4.43 7.67 -3.51
N PHE A 87 -5.14 8.74 -3.85
CA PHE A 87 -6.57 8.64 -4.15
C PHE A 87 -6.86 7.86 -5.44
N GLU A 88 -6.03 7.99 -6.47
CA GLU A 88 -6.16 7.16 -7.68
C GLU A 88 -6.04 5.66 -7.36
N LEU A 89 -5.14 5.27 -6.46
CA LEU A 89 -5.01 3.88 -6.03
C LEU A 89 -6.21 3.40 -5.21
N GLU A 90 -6.70 4.20 -4.25
CA GLU A 90 -7.91 3.87 -3.47
C GLU A 90 -9.15 3.74 -4.37
N ASP A 91 -9.34 4.68 -5.31
CA ASP A 91 -10.45 4.64 -6.27
C ASP A 91 -10.42 3.37 -7.11
N ASN A 92 -9.23 2.92 -7.54
CA ASN A 92 -9.08 1.67 -8.28
C ASN A 92 -9.42 0.45 -7.43
N ILE A 93 -9.01 0.44 -6.15
CA ILE A 93 -9.34 -0.62 -5.21
C ILE A 93 -10.86 -0.69 -4.99
N GLU A 94 -11.52 0.44 -4.74
CA GLU A 94 -12.97 0.50 -4.54
C GLU A 94 -13.75 0.07 -5.79
N LYS A 95 -13.36 0.54 -6.97
CA LYS A 95 -13.99 0.11 -8.24
C LYS A 95 -13.85 -1.39 -8.48
N SER A 96 -12.69 -1.96 -8.15
CA SER A 96 -12.48 -3.40 -8.26
C SER A 96 -13.34 -4.20 -7.27
N ASP A 97 -13.73 -3.61 -6.13
CA ASP A 97 -14.68 -4.19 -5.16
C ASP A 97 -16.12 -4.17 -5.67
N MET A 98 -16.50 -3.16 -6.46
CA MET A 98 -17.85 -3.05 -7.05
C MET A 98 -18.11 -4.00 -8.23
N THR A 99 -17.09 -4.40 -9.00
CA THR A 99 -17.25 -5.27 -10.18
C THR A 99 -17.42 -6.77 -9.85
N ASN A 100 -17.32 -7.14 -8.57
CA ASN A 100 -17.42 -8.53 -8.11
C ASN A 100 -18.76 -8.82 -7.38
N LEU A 101 -19.74 -7.92 -7.49
CA LEU A 101 -21.14 -8.06 -7.03
C LEU A 101 -22.05 -8.29 -8.23
#